data_AF-A0A5A8ADT8-F1
#
_entry.id   AF-A0A5A8ADT8-F1
#
_cell.length_a   1.000
_cell.length_b   1.000
_cell.length_c   1.000
_cell.angle_alpha   90.00
_cell.angle_beta   90.00
_cell.angle_gamma   90.00
#
_symmetry.space_group_name_H-M   'P 1'
#
loop_
_entity.id
_entity.type
_entity.pdbx_description
1 polymer ?
#
loop_
_entity_poly.entity_id
_entity_poly.type
_entity_poly.pdbx_seq_one_letter_code
_entity_poly.pdbx_strand_id
1 'polypeptide(L)'
;MKTLNLNILTIVNVLFYSRIIFSLICACVLMYLYSDKNFKITNSFDGFAMMGLILLSAIGGIFGADLLKKIIVPRSKYPLVLNLLCNMNGLGKPKYYGNTEFDLNNIIQDNRLRLTLYYINNPQYPILTFKENKITYFTQEYDWNTFKWKHTIVSQGKQEKSVLQFEGINQNNIQIKDNIDFEKIDAKDNEVLLLFIIHDLLFGKKSSFYY
;
A
#
# COMPACT_ATOMS: atom_id res chain seq x y z
N MET A 1 -16.98 5.00 -19.85
CA MET A 1 -16.15 6.01 -20.54
C MET A 1 -14.74 5.96 -19.95
N LYS A 2 -13.78 5.47 -20.75
CA LYS A 2 -12.32 5.30 -20.52
C LYS A 2 -11.89 4.67 -19.18
N THR A 3 -11.76 3.34 -19.18
CA THR A 3 -10.93 2.59 -18.23
C THR A 3 -9.48 3.06 -18.35
N LEU A 4 -8.94 3.57 -17.26
CA LEU A 4 -7.53 3.91 -17.15
C LEU A 4 -6.76 2.59 -17.11
N ASN A 5 -6.19 2.18 -18.26
CA ASN A 5 -5.58 0.85 -18.44
C ASN A 5 -4.16 0.77 -17.89
N LEU A 6 -3.92 1.40 -16.74
CA LEU A 6 -2.66 1.30 -16.01
C LEU A 6 -2.78 0.16 -14.99
N ASN A 7 -1.69 -0.58 -14.82
CA ASN A 7 -1.50 -1.56 -13.75
C ASN A 7 -1.70 -0.88 -12.37
N ILE A 8 -2.30 -1.59 -11.42
CA ILE A 8 -2.63 -1.12 -10.06
C ILE A 8 -1.38 -0.58 -9.36
N LEU A 9 -0.26 -1.31 -9.44
CA LEU A 9 1.02 -0.94 -8.82
C LEU A 9 1.54 0.40 -9.38
N THR A 10 1.39 0.62 -10.70
CA THR A 10 1.75 1.89 -11.33
C THR A 10 0.90 3.03 -10.78
N ILE A 11 -0.42 2.83 -10.67
CA ILE A 11 -1.34 3.85 -10.16
C ILE A 11 -1.01 4.19 -8.70
N VAL A 12 -0.74 3.20 -7.86
CA VAL A 12 -0.36 3.42 -6.45
C VAL A 12 0.91 4.25 -6.34
N ASN A 13 1.94 3.92 -7.13
CA ASN A 13 3.18 4.70 -7.13
C ASN A 13 2.94 6.15 -7.59
N VAL A 14 2.15 6.36 -8.65
CA VAL A 14 1.78 7.71 -9.12
C VAL A 14 1.07 8.49 -8.02
N LEU A 15 0.11 7.88 -7.32
CA LEU A 15 -0.59 8.53 -6.21
C LEU A 15 0.35 8.84 -5.05
N PHE A 16 1.27 7.93 -4.71
CA PHE A 16 2.26 8.15 -3.66
C PHE A 16 3.18 9.33 -3.98
N TYR A 17 3.81 9.34 -5.17
CA TYR A 17 4.69 10.44 -5.56
C TYR A 17 3.95 11.75 -5.80
N SER A 18 2.67 11.70 -6.20
CA SER A 18 1.86 12.91 -6.35
C SER A 18 1.73 13.69 -5.04
N ARG A 19 1.70 13.02 -3.89
CA ARG A 19 1.68 13.67 -2.57
C ARG A 19 2.89 14.59 -2.39
N ILE A 20 4.08 14.10 -2.74
CA ILE A 20 5.33 14.87 -2.64
C ILE A 20 5.28 16.07 -3.60
N ILE A 21 4.87 15.83 -4.84
CA ILE A 21 4.78 16.88 -5.86
C ILE A 21 3.79 17.99 -5.44
N PHE A 22 2.61 17.63 -4.96
CA PHE A 22 1.63 18.60 -4.47
C PHE A 22 2.14 19.37 -3.24
N SER A 23 2.85 18.71 -2.32
CA SER A 23 3.50 19.41 -1.20
C SER A 23 4.50 20.44 -1.71
N LEU A 24 5.35 20.08 -2.68
CA LEU A 24 6.36 20.98 -3.24
C LEU A 24 5.73 22.17 -3.97
N ILE A 25 4.70 21.93 -4.80
CA ILE A 25 3.96 23.01 -5.47
C ILE A 25 3.35 23.96 -4.44
N CYS A 26 2.72 23.42 -3.39
CA CYS A 26 2.13 24.22 -2.32
C CYS A 26 3.20 25.03 -1.57
N ALA A 27 4.34 24.43 -1.27
CA ALA A 27 5.48 25.12 -0.64
C ALA A 27 5.99 26.27 -1.52
N CYS A 28 6.17 26.06 -2.82
CA CYS A 28 6.61 27.11 -3.75
C CYS A 28 5.62 28.28 -3.79
N VAL A 29 4.32 28.00 -3.86
CA VAL A 29 3.28 29.05 -3.86
C VAL A 29 3.28 29.82 -2.54
N LEU A 30 3.32 29.10 -1.41
CA LEU A 30 3.33 29.72 -0.08
C LEU A 30 4.59 30.57 0.14
N MET A 31 5.75 30.09 -0.27
CA MET A 31 7.02 30.82 -0.21
C MET A 31 6.98 32.08 -1.09
N TYR A 32 6.43 31.97 -2.30
CA TYR A 32 6.27 33.12 -3.19
C TYR A 32 5.36 34.19 -2.56
N LEU A 33 4.24 33.79 -1.96
CA LEU A 33 3.30 34.70 -1.29
C LEU A 33 3.89 35.32 -0.01
N TYR A 34 4.72 34.58 0.70
CA TYR A 34 5.33 35.02 1.95
C TYR A 34 6.59 35.88 1.75
N SER A 35 7.27 35.73 0.60
CA SER A 35 8.45 36.51 0.24
C SER A 35 8.07 37.94 -0.13
N ASP A 36 7.84 38.80 0.86
CA ASP A 36 8.06 40.23 0.68
C ASP A 36 9.54 40.45 0.30
N LYS A 37 9.83 41.44 -0.56
CA LYS A 37 11.12 41.57 -1.28
C LYS A 37 12.39 41.71 -0.39
N ASN A 38 12.24 41.70 0.93
CA ASN A 38 13.29 41.87 1.94
C ASN A 38 13.31 40.75 3.01
N PHE A 39 13.02 39.50 2.65
CA PHE A 39 13.05 38.39 3.60
C PHE A 39 14.47 38.10 4.12
N LYS A 40 14.78 38.56 5.34
CA LYS A 40 15.96 38.13 6.11
C LYS A 40 15.46 37.39 7.35
N ILE A 41 15.78 36.10 7.45
CA ILE A 41 15.56 35.31 8.67
C ILE A 41 16.43 35.95 9.76
N THR A 42 15.82 36.79 10.58
CA THR A 42 16.55 37.61 11.56
C THR A 42 16.11 37.29 12.98
N ASN A 43 14.88 36.79 13.16
CA ASN A 43 14.29 36.53 14.47
C ASN A 43 13.68 35.13 14.55
N SER A 44 13.53 34.60 15.79
CA SER A 44 12.90 33.30 16.06
C SER A 44 11.48 33.18 15.49
N PHE A 45 10.77 34.30 15.30
CA PHE A 45 9.44 34.35 14.69
C PHE A 45 9.43 33.88 13.23
N ASP A 46 10.47 34.23 12.45
CA ASP A 46 10.60 33.80 11.05
C ASP A 46 10.78 32.27 10.97
N GLY A 47 11.49 31.70 11.94
CA GLY A 47 11.64 30.26 12.08
C GLY A 47 10.31 29.54 12.34
N PHE A 48 9.47 30.08 13.22
CA PHE A 48 8.12 29.55 13.46
C PHE A 48 7.22 29.69 12.23
N ALA A 49 7.29 30.81 11.52
CA ALA A 49 6.55 31.01 10.28
C ALA A 49 6.95 29.99 9.21
N MET A 50 8.25 29.76 9.01
CA MET A 50 8.77 28.76 8.07
C MET A 50 8.33 27.34 8.43
N MET A 51 8.37 26.97 9.72
CA MET A 51 7.83 25.68 10.18
C MET A 51 6.33 25.56 9.87
N GLY A 52 5.56 26.63 10.08
CA GLY A 52 4.14 26.70 9.74
C GLY A 52 3.88 26.50 8.24
N LEU A 53 4.67 27.14 7.37
CA LEU A 53 4.56 26.96 5.92
C LEU A 53 4.89 25.53 5.48
N ILE A 54 5.90 24.90 6.08
CA ILE A 54 6.24 23.50 5.82
C ILE A 54 5.05 22.59 6.19
N LEU A 55 4.46 22.77 7.37
CA LEU A 55 3.30 22.00 7.80
C LEU A 55 2.09 22.20 6.87
N LEU A 56 1.78 23.45 6.50
CA LEU A 56 0.70 23.76 5.57
C LEU A 56 0.93 23.14 4.19
N SER A 57 2.17 23.16 3.69
CA SER A 57 2.51 22.53 2.42
C SER A 57 2.34 21.02 2.45
N ALA A 58 2.75 20.36 3.55
CA ALA A 58 2.57 18.92 3.74
C ALA A 58 1.07 18.55 3.80
N ILE A 59 0.25 19.36 4.46
CA ILE A 59 -1.21 19.21 4.48
C ILE A 59 -1.78 19.36 3.06
N GLY A 60 -1.33 20.38 2.31
CA GLY A 60 -1.70 20.59 0.91
C GLY A 60 -1.40 19.37 0.03
N GLY A 61 -0.25 18.73 0.23
CA GLY A 61 0.11 17.49 -0.46
C GLY A 61 -0.83 16.33 -0.17
N ILE A 62 -1.26 16.16 1.09
CA ILE A 62 -2.25 15.13 1.47
C ILE A 62 -3.59 15.38 0.77
N PHE A 63 -4.07 16.64 0.79
CA PHE A 63 -5.33 16.99 0.13
C PHE A 63 -5.26 16.82 -1.40
N GLY A 64 -4.16 17.23 -2.03
CA GLY A 64 -3.93 17.05 -3.46
C GLY A 64 -3.95 15.58 -3.87
N ALA A 65 -3.28 14.71 -3.10
CA ALA A 65 -3.30 13.27 -3.34
C ALA A 65 -4.70 12.67 -3.14
N ASP A 66 -5.46 13.11 -2.12
CA ASP A 66 -6.85 12.66 -1.91
C ASP A 66 -7.79 13.07 -3.05
N LEU A 67 -7.60 14.26 -3.62
CA LEU A 67 -8.33 14.70 -4.82
C LEU A 67 -7.96 13.85 -6.03
N LEU A 68 -6.66 13.62 -6.26
CA LEU A 68 -6.22 12.80 -7.38
C LEU A 68 -6.73 11.36 -7.27
N LYS A 69 -6.72 10.78 -6.07
CA LYS A 69 -7.32 9.47 -5.76
C LYS A 69 -8.79 9.42 -6.16
N LYS A 70 -9.60 10.44 -5.81
CA LYS A 70 -11.03 10.51 -6.19
C LYS A 70 -11.25 10.53 -7.70
N ILE A 71 -10.28 11.00 -8.47
CA ILE A 71 -10.38 11.11 -9.94
C ILE A 71 -9.93 9.81 -10.61
N ILE A 72 -8.82 9.22 -10.14
CA ILE A 72 -8.18 8.06 -10.79
C ILE A 72 -8.83 6.75 -10.37
N VAL A 73 -9.06 6.53 -9.07
CA VAL A 73 -9.50 5.23 -8.54
C VAL A 73 -10.82 4.75 -9.15
N PRO A 74 -11.88 5.57 -9.26
CA PRO A 74 -13.15 5.12 -9.86
C PRO A 74 -13.06 4.79 -11.35
N ARG A 75 -12.00 5.26 -12.03
CA ARG A 75 -11.79 5.06 -13.47
C ARG A 75 -10.80 3.93 -13.75
N SER A 76 -10.20 3.32 -12.73
CA SER A 76 -9.28 2.20 -12.92
C SER A 76 -10.04 0.93 -13.33
N LYS A 77 -9.31 -0.04 -13.89
CA LYS A 77 -9.86 -1.36 -14.24
C LYS A 77 -10.35 -2.13 -12.99
N TYR A 78 -9.70 -1.91 -11.85
CA TYR A 78 -9.95 -2.61 -10.58
C TYR A 78 -10.11 -1.61 -9.42
N PRO A 79 -11.24 -0.87 -9.36
CA PRO A 79 -11.41 0.24 -8.43
C PRO A 79 -11.38 -0.18 -6.95
N LEU A 80 -12.03 -1.31 -6.61
CA LEU A 80 -12.10 -1.82 -5.24
C LEU A 80 -10.72 -2.21 -4.73
N VAL A 81 -10.01 -3.05 -5.48
CA VAL A 81 -8.67 -3.56 -5.14
C VAL A 81 -7.67 -2.42 -5.00
N LEU A 82 -7.65 -1.51 -5.98
CA LEU A 82 -6.77 -0.34 -5.95
C LEU A 82 -7.05 0.53 -4.72
N ASN A 83 -8.32 0.76 -4.38
CA ASN A 83 -8.68 1.58 -3.24
C ASN A 83 -8.20 0.96 -1.91
N LEU A 84 -8.34 -0.36 -1.74
CA LEU A 84 -7.87 -1.04 -0.54
C LEU A 84 -6.35 -0.90 -0.39
N LEU A 85 -5.61 -1.14 -1.47
CA LEU A 85 -4.17 -0.98 -1.48
C LEU A 85 -3.75 0.48 -1.17
N CYS A 86 -4.46 1.47 -1.73
CA CYS A 86 -4.25 2.87 -1.38
C CYS A 86 -4.49 3.15 0.11
N ASN A 87 -5.53 2.58 0.73
CA ASN A 87 -5.83 2.80 2.13
C ASN A 87 -4.75 2.20 3.05
N MET A 88 -4.27 0.99 2.75
CA MET A 88 -3.17 0.36 3.48
C MET A 88 -1.90 1.19 3.44
N ASN A 89 -1.64 1.85 2.32
CA ASN A 89 -0.47 2.71 2.14
C ASN A 89 -0.68 4.14 2.69
N GLY A 90 -1.79 4.40 3.40
CA GLY A 90 -2.09 5.73 3.95
C GLY A 90 -2.35 6.80 2.88
N LEU A 91 -2.73 6.40 1.66
CA LEU A 91 -3.00 7.31 0.54
C LEU A 91 -4.45 7.80 0.62
N GLY A 92 -4.64 8.92 1.32
CA GLY A 92 -5.93 9.63 1.41
C GLY A 92 -6.96 8.91 2.27
N LYS A 93 -8.18 9.45 2.32
CA LYS A 93 -9.24 8.88 3.17
C LYS A 93 -9.77 7.57 2.59
N PRO A 94 -10.15 6.60 3.43
CA PRO A 94 -10.82 5.39 2.98
C PRO A 94 -12.18 5.75 2.40
N LYS A 95 -12.44 5.27 1.19
CA LYS A 95 -13.69 5.46 0.46
C LYS A 95 -14.10 4.16 -0.19
N TYR A 96 -15.37 3.89 -0.38
CA TYR A 96 -15.78 2.68 -1.09
C TYR A 96 -15.94 2.97 -2.58
N TYR A 97 -15.30 2.17 -3.43
CA TYR A 97 -15.40 2.29 -4.89
C TYR A 97 -15.56 0.90 -5.51
N GLY A 98 -16.65 0.69 -6.24
CA GLY A 98 -16.76 -0.41 -7.21
C GLY A 98 -17.51 -1.66 -6.75
N ASN A 99 -17.58 -2.60 -7.69
CA ASN A 99 -18.27 -3.88 -7.58
C ASN A 99 -17.33 -4.94 -6.99
N THR A 100 -17.89 -5.97 -6.33
CA THR A 100 -17.12 -7.08 -5.73
C THR A 100 -16.72 -8.16 -6.74
N GLU A 101 -17.23 -8.09 -7.96
CA GLU A 101 -16.93 -9.05 -9.02
C GLU A 101 -15.61 -8.68 -9.72
N PHE A 102 -14.62 -9.56 -9.62
CA PHE A 102 -13.35 -9.46 -10.35
C PHE A 102 -12.77 -10.86 -10.60
N ASP A 103 -11.92 -10.97 -11.60
CA ASP A 103 -11.23 -12.20 -11.98
C ASP A 103 -9.77 -12.14 -11.50
N LEU A 104 -9.37 -13.13 -10.69
CA LEU A 104 -8.03 -13.25 -10.12
C LEU A 104 -6.95 -13.30 -11.20
N ASN A 105 -7.13 -14.14 -12.22
CA ASN A 105 -6.15 -14.38 -13.27
C ASN A 105 -5.90 -13.11 -14.07
N ASN A 106 -6.97 -12.34 -14.35
CA ASN A 106 -6.84 -11.06 -15.03
C ASN A 106 -6.02 -10.06 -14.22
N ILE A 107 -6.23 -9.96 -12.90
CA ILE A 107 -5.43 -9.07 -12.04
C ILE A 107 -3.97 -9.53 -11.99
N ILE A 108 -3.71 -10.83 -11.81
CA ILE A 108 -2.34 -11.36 -11.78
C ILE A 108 -1.60 -11.05 -13.09
N GLN A 109 -2.23 -11.31 -14.24
CA GLN A 109 -1.65 -11.09 -15.56
C GLN A 109 -1.41 -9.61 -15.85
N ASP A 110 -2.40 -8.76 -15.61
CA ASP A 110 -2.29 -7.31 -15.82
C ASP A 110 -1.18 -6.69 -14.97
N ASN A 111 -0.97 -7.22 -13.77
CA ASN A 111 0.00 -6.68 -12.83
C ASN A 111 1.37 -7.40 -12.86
N ARG A 112 1.49 -8.50 -13.61
CA ARG A 112 2.67 -9.38 -13.69
C ARG A 112 3.16 -9.84 -12.30
N LEU A 113 2.22 -10.21 -11.43
CA LEU A 113 2.52 -10.56 -10.04
C LEU A 113 3.27 -11.90 -9.95
N ARG A 114 4.30 -11.95 -9.13
CA ARG A 114 4.97 -13.20 -8.75
C ARG A 114 4.17 -13.92 -7.69
N LEU A 115 3.69 -15.12 -8.00
CA LEU A 115 2.91 -15.94 -7.06
C LEU A 115 3.77 -16.71 -6.05
N THR A 116 5.08 -16.56 -6.09
CA THR A 116 6.00 -17.21 -5.17
C THR A 116 6.96 -16.17 -4.61
N LEU A 117 7.07 -16.14 -3.28
CA LEU A 117 7.96 -15.26 -2.54
C LEU A 117 9.16 -16.03 -2.02
N TYR A 118 10.32 -15.41 -2.11
CA TYR A 118 11.60 -15.97 -1.71
C TYR A 118 12.34 -15.02 -0.79
N TYR A 119 13.27 -15.54 0.02
CA TYR A 119 14.21 -14.70 0.75
C TYR A 119 15.26 -14.15 -0.21
N ILE A 120 15.66 -12.89 -0.06
CA ILE A 120 16.73 -12.27 -0.87
C ILE A 120 18.02 -13.09 -0.78
N ASN A 121 18.37 -13.50 0.44
CA ASN A 121 19.59 -14.27 0.71
C ASN A 121 19.44 -15.77 0.43
N ASN A 122 18.23 -16.24 0.10
CA ASN A 122 18.00 -17.65 -0.19
C ASN A 122 16.89 -17.84 -1.24
N PRO A 123 17.18 -17.54 -2.52
CA PRO A 123 16.20 -17.57 -3.59
C PRO A 123 15.77 -18.97 -4.01
N GLN A 124 16.42 -20.02 -3.50
CA GLN A 124 16.11 -21.41 -3.86
C GLN A 124 14.92 -21.99 -3.09
N TYR A 125 14.60 -21.43 -1.92
CA TYR A 125 13.58 -21.97 -1.03
C TYR A 125 12.38 -21.01 -0.96
N PRO A 126 11.22 -21.41 -1.52
CA PRO A 126 10.02 -20.58 -1.48
C PRO A 126 9.51 -20.45 -0.05
N ILE A 127 9.19 -19.23 0.35
CA ILE A 127 8.59 -18.91 1.65
C ILE A 127 7.08 -19.06 1.54
N LEU A 128 6.47 -18.33 0.61
CA LEU A 128 5.04 -18.36 0.35
C LEU A 128 4.78 -18.63 -1.12
N THR A 129 3.87 -19.55 -1.39
CA THR A 129 3.33 -19.77 -2.74
C THR A 129 1.82 -19.60 -2.72
N PHE A 130 1.34 -18.66 -3.54
CA PHE A 130 -0.06 -18.33 -3.69
C PHE A 130 -0.68 -19.24 -4.75
N LYS A 131 -1.65 -20.06 -4.33
CA LYS A 131 -2.54 -20.82 -5.20
C LYS A 131 -3.96 -20.28 -5.02
N GLU A 132 -4.82 -20.57 -5.98
CA GLU A 132 -6.19 -20.05 -6.03
C GLU A 132 -6.95 -20.28 -4.71
N ASN A 133 -6.94 -21.50 -4.17
CA ASN A 133 -7.65 -21.88 -2.94
C ASN A 133 -6.77 -22.13 -1.72
N LYS A 134 -5.44 -22.04 -1.88
CA LYS A 134 -4.49 -22.37 -0.83
C LYS A 134 -3.30 -21.45 -0.85
N ILE A 135 -2.68 -21.27 0.31
CA ILE A 135 -1.35 -20.68 0.44
C ILE A 135 -0.40 -21.73 1.00
N THR A 136 0.75 -21.89 0.35
CA THR A 136 1.80 -22.80 0.83
C THR A 136 2.82 -21.98 1.60
N TYR A 137 3.05 -22.30 2.86
CA TYR A 137 4.14 -21.76 3.68
C TYR A 137 5.25 -22.81 3.79
N PHE A 138 6.41 -22.52 3.20
CA PHE A 138 7.48 -23.47 2.93
C PHE A 138 6.96 -24.73 2.23
N THR A 139 6.67 -25.79 2.99
CA THR A 139 6.20 -27.09 2.50
C THR A 139 4.76 -27.40 2.91
N GLN A 140 4.15 -26.58 3.76
CA GLN A 140 2.82 -26.84 4.31
C GLN A 140 1.76 -26.01 3.60
N GLU A 141 0.63 -26.63 3.27
CA GLU A 141 -0.50 -25.95 2.63
C GLU A 141 -1.56 -25.54 3.65
N TYR A 142 -2.07 -24.31 3.52
CA TYR A 142 -3.14 -23.76 4.33
C TYR A 142 -4.27 -23.30 3.42
N ASP A 143 -5.52 -23.50 3.87
CA ASP A 143 -6.70 -23.05 3.14
C ASP A 143 -6.87 -21.54 3.34
N TRP A 144 -7.12 -20.81 2.25
CA TRP A 144 -7.45 -19.37 2.34
C TRP A 144 -8.66 -19.11 3.23
N ASN A 145 -9.59 -20.06 3.39
CA ASN A 145 -10.75 -19.98 4.26
C ASN A 145 -10.42 -20.00 5.76
N THR A 146 -9.25 -20.47 6.17
CA THR A 146 -8.80 -20.43 7.58
C THR A 146 -7.59 -19.52 7.80
N PHE A 147 -6.87 -19.18 6.73
CA PHE A 147 -5.74 -18.25 6.78
C PHE A 147 -6.19 -16.81 7.10
N LYS A 148 -5.50 -16.17 8.03
CA LYS A 148 -5.70 -14.77 8.39
C LYS A 148 -4.35 -14.07 8.37
N TRP A 149 -4.36 -12.80 8.04
CA TRP A 149 -3.14 -12.01 7.98
C TRP A 149 -3.41 -10.57 8.40
N LYS A 150 -2.35 -9.87 8.78
CA LYS A 150 -2.37 -8.45 9.10
C LYS A 150 -1.04 -7.82 8.69
N HIS A 151 -1.13 -6.66 8.07
CA HIS A 151 0.02 -5.79 7.83
C HIS A 151 0.23 -4.88 9.03
N THR A 152 1.46 -4.83 9.55
CA THR A 152 1.83 -3.97 10.68
C THR A 152 3.18 -3.32 10.45
N ILE A 153 3.37 -2.17 11.08
CA ILE A 153 4.68 -1.53 11.21
C ILE A 153 5.17 -1.82 12.62
N VAL A 154 6.33 -2.45 12.73
CA VAL A 154 6.96 -2.84 13.99
C VAL A 154 8.22 -1.99 14.20
N SER A 155 8.41 -1.47 15.40
CA SER A 155 9.63 -0.76 15.77
C SER A 155 10.77 -1.76 15.99
N GLN A 156 11.89 -1.55 15.29
CA GLN A 156 13.13 -2.29 15.47
C GLN A 156 14.24 -1.30 15.84
N GLY A 157 14.29 -0.92 17.12
CA GLY A 157 15.22 0.07 17.64
C GLY A 157 14.88 1.48 17.16
N LYS A 158 15.75 2.11 16.35
CA LYS A 158 15.51 3.44 15.77
C LYS A 158 14.81 3.41 14.40
N GLN A 159 14.59 2.22 13.84
CA GLN A 159 13.99 2.05 12.53
C GLN A 159 12.61 1.40 12.66
N GLU A 160 11.71 1.77 11.74
CA GLU A 160 10.42 1.14 11.58
C GLU A 160 10.51 0.11 10.46
N LYS A 161 9.87 -1.04 10.66
CA LYS A 161 9.89 -2.13 9.71
C LYS A 161 8.49 -2.58 9.36
N SER A 162 8.23 -2.74 8.07
CA SER A 162 6.99 -3.34 7.60
C SER A 162 7.05 -4.86 7.75
N VAL A 163 6.01 -5.43 8.35
CA VAL A 163 5.90 -6.86 8.60
C VAL A 163 4.50 -7.35 8.24
N LEU A 164 4.43 -8.53 7.63
CA LEU A 164 3.18 -9.25 7.40
C LEU A 164 3.07 -10.37 8.43
N GLN A 165 2.13 -10.26 9.36
CA GLN A 165 1.81 -11.31 10.32
C GLN A 165 0.70 -12.20 9.77
N PHE A 166 0.80 -13.51 9.97
CA PHE A 166 -0.25 -14.43 9.53
C PHE A 166 -0.44 -15.60 10.47
N GLU A 167 -1.66 -16.12 10.48
CA GLU A 167 -2.04 -17.34 11.18
C GLU A 167 -2.91 -18.21 10.29
N GLY A 168 -2.81 -19.52 10.44
CA GLY A 168 -3.58 -20.47 9.64
C GLY A 168 -3.61 -21.84 10.29
N ILE A 169 -4.60 -22.64 9.92
CA ILE A 169 -4.74 -24.03 10.36
C ILE A 169 -4.85 -24.88 9.11
N ASN A 170 -3.98 -25.88 8.96
CA ASN A 170 -4.00 -26.79 7.82
C ASN A 170 -4.99 -27.95 8.02
N GLN A 171 -5.11 -28.81 7.01
CA GLN A 171 -5.99 -29.98 7.03
C GLN A 171 -5.63 -31.00 8.12
N ASN A 172 -4.38 -31.00 8.57
CA ASN A 172 -3.89 -31.86 9.66
C ASN A 172 -4.06 -31.22 11.05
N ASN A 173 -4.82 -30.11 11.15
CA ASN A 173 -5.02 -29.33 12.36
C ASN A 173 -3.71 -28.75 12.96
N ILE A 174 -2.68 -28.57 12.13
CA ILE A 174 -1.43 -27.92 12.54
C ILE A 174 -1.63 -26.42 12.34
N GLN A 175 -1.47 -25.68 13.43
CA GLN A 175 -1.54 -24.23 13.44
C GLN A 175 -0.18 -23.62 13.12
N ILE A 176 -0.19 -22.55 12.33
CA ILE A 176 0.93 -21.62 12.21
C ILE A 176 0.52 -20.25 12.73
N LYS A 177 1.50 -19.56 13.30
CA LYS A 177 1.45 -18.15 13.63
C LYS A 177 2.85 -17.59 13.44
N ASP A 178 3.06 -16.85 12.38
CA ASP A 178 4.38 -16.40 11.97
C ASP A 178 4.32 -15.01 11.32
N ASN A 179 5.49 -14.48 10.95
CA ASN A 179 5.60 -13.22 10.26
C ASN A 179 6.65 -13.24 9.15
N ILE A 180 6.45 -12.37 8.15
CA ILE A 180 7.41 -12.12 7.08
C ILE A 180 7.79 -10.65 7.09
N ASP A 181 9.09 -10.45 7.16
CA ASP A 181 9.75 -9.17 7.04
C ASP A 181 9.84 -8.77 5.56
N PHE A 182 9.22 -7.66 5.17
CA PHE A 182 9.24 -7.20 3.78
C PHE A 182 10.65 -6.89 3.26
N GLU A 183 11.55 -6.45 4.15
CA GLU A 183 12.96 -6.18 3.79
C GLU A 183 13.78 -7.45 3.48
N LYS A 184 13.29 -8.63 3.88
CA LYS A 184 14.02 -9.90 3.69
C LYS A 184 13.56 -10.66 2.44
N ILE A 185 12.49 -10.23 1.78
CA ILE A 185 11.89 -10.93 0.64
C ILE A 185 12.21 -10.26 -0.69
N ASP A 186 12.34 -11.05 -1.76
CA ASP A 186 12.55 -10.56 -3.13
C ASP A 186 11.21 -10.17 -3.79
N ALA A 187 10.48 -9.26 -3.16
CA ALA A 187 9.23 -8.71 -3.69
C ALA A 187 8.98 -7.30 -3.13
N LYS A 188 8.28 -6.47 -3.90
CA LYS A 188 7.87 -5.14 -3.42
C LYS A 188 6.69 -5.26 -2.47
N ASP A 189 6.64 -4.42 -1.45
CA ASP A 189 5.56 -4.43 -0.45
C ASP A 189 4.17 -4.40 -1.08
N ASN A 190 3.96 -3.47 -2.02
CA ASN A 190 2.68 -3.32 -2.73
C ASN A 190 2.29 -4.55 -3.55
N GLU A 191 3.25 -5.33 -4.04
CA GLU A 191 2.99 -6.54 -4.81
C GLU A 191 2.48 -7.65 -3.90
N VAL A 192 3.15 -7.86 -2.76
CA VAL A 192 2.73 -8.85 -1.76
C VAL A 192 1.38 -8.47 -1.15
N LEU A 193 1.20 -7.22 -0.75
CA LEU A 193 -0.07 -6.74 -0.20
C LEU A 193 -1.21 -6.91 -1.21
N LEU A 194 -0.96 -6.62 -2.49
CA LEU A 194 -1.94 -6.83 -3.55
C LEU A 194 -2.37 -8.30 -3.65
N LEU A 195 -1.43 -9.25 -3.57
CA LEU A 195 -1.75 -10.69 -3.56
C LEU A 195 -2.62 -11.09 -2.37
N PHE A 196 -2.34 -10.57 -1.18
CA PHE A 196 -3.16 -10.86 0.00
C PHE A 196 -4.57 -10.23 -0.10
N ILE A 197 -4.67 -8.99 -0.58
CA ILE A 197 -5.95 -8.29 -0.77
C ILE A 197 -6.86 -9.05 -1.75
N ILE A 198 -6.33 -9.47 -2.91
CA ILE A 198 -7.15 -10.12 -3.94
C ILE A 198 -7.65 -11.48 -3.47
N HIS A 199 -6.83 -12.26 -2.74
CA HIS A 199 -7.26 -13.54 -2.21
C HIS A 199 -8.30 -13.36 -1.09
N ASP A 200 -8.11 -12.43 -0.14
CA ASP A 200 -9.13 -12.15 0.89
C ASP A 200 -10.49 -11.79 0.27
N LEU A 201 -10.48 -10.93 -0.75
CA LEU A 201 -11.69 -10.52 -1.45
C LEU A 201 -12.40 -11.69 -2.17
N LEU A 202 -11.65 -12.63 -2.77
CA LEU A 202 -12.23 -13.82 -3.44
C LEU A 202 -12.95 -14.75 -2.47
N PHE A 203 -12.38 -14.95 -1.28
CA PHE A 203 -12.96 -15.83 -0.26
C PHE A 203 -14.00 -15.13 0.61
N GLY A 204 -14.43 -13.91 0.23
CA GLY A 204 -15.38 -13.10 1.00
C GLY A 204 -14.86 -12.74 2.40
N LYS A 205 -13.56 -12.91 2.63
CA LYS A 205 -12.92 -12.63 3.89
C LYS A 205 -12.66 -11.15 4.01
N LYS A 206 -13.03 -10.64 5.17
CA LYS A 206 -12.71 -9.27 5.59
C LYS A 206 -11.69 -9.30 6.74
N SER A 207 -10.88 -10.36 6.82
CA SER A 207 -9.78 -10.48 7.81
C SER A 207 -8.84 -9.28 7.74
N SER A 208 -8.73 -8.69 6.56
CA SER A 208 -7.99 -7.48 6.29
C SER A 208 -8.71 -6.17 6.67
N PHE A 209 -9.87 -6.16 7.35
CA PHE A 209 -10.67 -4.94 7.54
C PHE A 209 -9.80 -3.78 8.01
N TYR A 210 -9.62 -2.89 7.03
CA TYR A 210 -8.59 -1.89 6.92
C TYR A 210 -8.94 -0.70 7.83
N TYR A 211 -8.49 -0.78 9.08
CA TYR A 211 -8.45 0.33 10.02
C TYR A 211 -7.00 0.63 10.40
#